data_AF-A0A7K5YY31-F1
#
_entry.id   AF-A0A7K5YY31-F1
#
_cell.length_a   1.000
_cell.length_b   1.000
_cell.length_c   1.000
_cell.angle_alpha   90.00
_cell.angle_beta   90.00
_cell.angle_gamma   90.00
#
_symmetry.space_group_name_H-M   'P 1'
#
loop_
_entity.id
_entity.type
_entity.pdbx_description
1 polymer ?
#
loop_
_entity_poly.entity_id
_entity_poly.type
_entity_poly.pdbx_seq_one_letter_code
_entity_poly.pdbx_strand_id
1 'polypeptide(L)'
;GAPGLPGMPGVPGKDGRDGLKGAKGEPGPKGMKGEPGSPGWPGKTGPIGPPGPPGDPGTTGMAGEPGMPGSYNQKHQSAFSVTRQTSEYPLKDVPVVFNHVITNTNHDYNTATGKFTCKLPGLYYFVFHTS
;
A
#
# COMPACT_ATOMS: atom_id res chain seq x y z
N GLY A 1 -72.35 74.68 75.06
CA GLY A 1 -73.45 74.40 74.11
C GLY A 1 -73.88 72.96 74.25
N ALA A 2 -75.13 72.64 73.97
CA ALA A 2 -75.59 71.24 73.84
C ALA A 2 -75.71 70.90 72.34
N PRO A 3 -75.16 69.75 71.87
CA PRO A 3 -75.25 69.33 70.48
C PRO A 3 -76.68 69.11 70.00
N GLY A 4 -76.91 69.37 68.72
CA GLY A 4 -78.20 69.16 68.06
C GLY A 4 -78.61 67.69 68.05
N LEU A 5 -79.91 67.45 68.12
CA LEU A 5 -80.49 66.11 67.93
C LEU A 5 -80.18 65.62 66.51
N PRO A 6 -79.76 64.36 66.34
CA PRO A 6 -79.64 63.75 65.02
C PRO A 6 -80.98 63.80 64.27
N GLY A 7 -80.92 64.04 62.96
CA GLY A 7 -82.10 64.03 62.10
C GLY A 7 -82.76 62.64 62.09
N MET A 8 -84.10 62.62 62.07
CA MET A 8 -84.83 61.37 61.91
C MET A 8 -84.54 60.75 60.53
N PRO A 9 -84.44 59.41 60.44
CA PRO A 9 -84.21 58.74 59.17
C PRO A 9 -85.32 59.05 58.14
N GLY A 10 -84.93 59.13 56.86
CA GLY A 10 -85.87 59.33 55.77
C GLY A 10 -86.87 58.17 55.64
N VAL A 11 -88.09 58.50 55.20
CA VAL A 11 -89.14 57.51 54.92
C VAL A 11 -88.72 56.55 53.80
N PRO A 12 -89.02 55.24 53.91
CA PRO A 12 -88.60 54.25 52.93
C PRO A 12 -89.13 54.55 51.52
N GLY A 13 -88.29 54.27 50.52
CA GLY A 13 -88.67 54.39 49.11
C GLY A 13 -89.78 53.42 48.74
N LYS A 14 -90.64 53.87 47.81
CA LYS A 14 -91.70 53.07 47.16
C LYS A 14 -91.15 51.78 46.55
N ASP A 15 -91.90 50.69 46.73
CA ASP A 15 -91.54 49.38 46.22
C ASP A 15 -91.44 49.36 44.68
N GLY A 16 -90.43 48.65 44.20
CA GLY A 16 -90.15 48.52 42.78
C GLY A 16 -91.18 47.64 42.06
N ARG A 17 -91.42 47.93 40.77
CA ARG A 17 -92.20 47.05 39.89
C ARG A 17 -91.50 45.71 39.71
N ASP A 18 -92.27 44.63 39.64
CA ASP A 18 -91.74 43.31 39.32
C ASP A 18 -90.99 43.33 37.99
N GLY A 19 -89.81 42.71 37.98
CA GLY A 19 -88.95 42.62 36.81
C GLY A 19 -89.53 41.71 35.73
N LEU A 20 -89.33 42.08 34.46
CA LEU A 20 -89.65 41.21 33.33
C LEU A 20 -88.85 39.90 33.43
N LYS A 21 -89.51 38.77 33.12
CA LYS A 21 -88.85 37.47 33.07
C LYS A 21 -87.76 37.49 32.00
N GLY A 22 -86.52 37.15 32.40
CA GLY A 22 -85.36 37.17 31.50
C GLY A 22 -85.56 36.25 30.29
N ALA A 23 -85.09 36.71 29.12
CA ALA A 23 -85.04 35.89 27.91
C ALA A 23 -84.18 34.63 28.14
N LYS A 24 -84.57 33.51 27.53
CA LYS A 24 -83.75 32.30 27.53
C LYS A 24 -82.44 32.60 26.78
N GLY A 25 -81.30 32.32 27.42
CA GLY A 25 -79.99 32.52 26.79
C GLY A 25 -79.85 31.73 25.50
N GLU A 26 -79.17 32.33 24.52
CA GLU A 26 -78.85 31.66 23.25
C GLU A 26 -77.94 30.44 23.51
N PRO A 27 -78.07 29.35 22.71
CA PRO A 27 -77.10 28.27 22.76
C PRO A 27 -75.69 28.80 22.51
N GLY A 28 -74.72 28.34 23.32
CA GLY A 28 -73.32 28.71 23.12
C GLY A 28 -72.81 28.30 21.72
N PRO A 29 -71.83 29.03 21.17
CA PRO A 29 -71.26 28.70 19.87
C PRO A 29 -70.65 27.29 19.87
N LYS A 30 -70.77 26.59 18.75
CA LYS A 30 -70.12 25.29 18.54
C LYS A 30 -68.61 25.44 18.71
N GLY A 31 -67.99 24.58 19.52
CA GLY A 31 -66.54 24.61 19.75
C GLY A 31 -65.75 24.48 18.43
N MET A 32 -64.60 25.14 18.36
CA MET A 32 -63.73 25.09 17.18
C MET A 32 -63.22 23.65 16.97
N LYS A 33 -63.15 23.22 15.70
CA LYS A 33 -62.55 21.94 15.32
C LYS A 33 -61.07 21.95 15.75
N GLY A 34 -60.63 20.91 16.44
CA GLY A 34 -59.23 20.76 16.83
C GLY A 34 -58.29 20.82 15.62
N GLU A 35 -57.09 21.36 15.82
CA GLU A 35 -56.08 21.45 14.77
C GLU A 35 -55.66 20.04 14.31
N PRO A 36 -55.32 19.87 13.01
CA PRO A 36 -54.72 18.62 12.53
C PRO A 36 -53.44 18.30 13.32
N GLY A 37 -53.23 17.01 13.62
CA GLY A 37 -51.98 16.55 14.23
C GLY A 37 -50.77 16.87 13.34
N SER A 38 -49.61 17.10 13.96
CA SER A 38 -48.37 17.35 13.23
C SER A 38 -47.97 16.15 12.35
N PRO A 39 -47.34 16.38 11.19
CA PRO A 39 -46.79 15.30 10.37
C PRO A 39 -45.80 14.43 11.17
N GLY A 40 -45.82 13.13 10.92
CA GLY A 40 -44.84 12.20 11.50
C GLY A 40 -43.42 12.53 11.05
N TRP A 41 -42.44 12.20 11.90
CA TRP A 41 -41.03 12.41 11.58
C TRP A 41 -40.59 11.53 10.40
N PRO A 42 -39.66 12.00 9.54
CA PRO A 42 -39.05 11.17 8.50
C PRO A 42 -38.40 9.90 9.09
N GLY A 43 -38.50 8.79 8.36
CA GLY A 43 -37.81 7.56 8.72
C GLY A 43 -36.29 7.73 8.76
N LYS A 44 -35.60 6.96 9.61
CA LYS A 44 -34.13 6.97 9.67
C LYS A 44 -33.53 6.45 8.35
N THR A 45 -32.43 7.05 7.92
CA THR A 45 -31.63 6.55 6.79
C THR A 45 -31.15 5.12 7.07
N GLY A 46 -31.22 4.26 6.05
CA GLY A 46 -30.75 2.87 6.15
C GLY A 46 -29.23 2.78 6.40
N PRO A 47 -28.74 1.63 6.88
CA PRO A 47 -27.31 1.42 7.08
C PRO A 47 -26.53 1.40 5.76
N ILE A 48 -25.25 1.78 5.81
CA ILE A 48 -24.31 1.64 4.68
C ILE A 48 -24.11 0.14 4.39
N GLY A 49 -24.06 -0.21 3.10
CA GLY A 49 -23.81 -1.60 2.67
C GLY A 49 -22.41 -2.11 3.06
N PRO A 50 -22.20 -3.44 3.07
CA PRO A 50 -20.90 -4.01 3.39
C PRO A 50 -19.85 -3.69 2.31
N PRO A 51 -18.55 -3.71 2.65
CA PRO A 51 -17.47 -3.64 1.67
C PRO A 51 -17.56 -4.75 0.62
N GLY A 52 -17.08 -4.48 -0.60
CA GLY A 52 -16.97 -5.49 -1.65
C GLY A 52 -15.93 -6.57 -1.33
N PRO A 53 -15.98 -7.72 -2.03
CA PRO A 53 -15.00 -8.80 -1.85
C PRO A 53 -13.60 -8.38 -2.35
N PRO A 54 -12.52 -9.01 -1.83
CA PRO A 54 -11.18 -8.86 -2.37
C PRO A 54 -11.09 -9.24 -3.85
N GLY A 55 -10.17 -8.63 -4.58
CA GLY A 55 -9.87 -9.01 -5.97
C GLY A 55 -9.15 -10.35 -6.07
N ASP A 56 -9.20 -10.96 -7.25
CA ASP A 56 -8.55 -12.25 -7.52
C ASP A 56 -7.01 -12.16 -7.47
N PRO A 57 -6.31 -13.25 -7.10
CA PRO A 57 -4.85 -13.32 -7.18
C PRO A 57 -4.33 -13.11 -8.61
N GLY A 58 -3.17 -12.46 -8.73
CA GLY A 58 -2.48 -12.32 -10.02
C GLY A 58 -2.07 -13.66 -10.62
N THR A 59 -1.95 -13.72 -11.94
CA THR A 59 -1.52 -14.93 -12.66
C THR A 59 -0.06 -15.26 -12.38
N THR A 60 0.26 -16.56 -12.36
CA THR A 60 1.66 -17.02 -12.27
C THR A 60 2.43 -16.58 -13.53
N GLY A 61 3.66 -16.09 -13.34
CA GLY A 61 4.55 -15.72 -14.45
C GLY A 61 4.90 -16.93 -15.34
N MET A 62 5.21 -16.66 -16.61
CA MET A 62 5.64 -17.70 -17.54
C MET A 62 6.97 -18.33 -17.10
N ALA A 63 7.14 -19.63 -17.38
CA ALA A 63 8.42 -20.29 -17.20
C ALA A 63 9.50 -19.64 -18.07
N GLY A 64 10.73 -19.58 -17.57
CA GLY A 64 11.88 -19.10 -18.35
C GLY A 64 12.19 -20.01 -19.53
N GLU A 65 12.83 -19.46 -20.56
CA GLU A 65 13.25 -20.24 -21.73
C GLU A 65 14.30 -21.30 -21.34
N PRO A 66 14.31 -22.47 -22.01
CA PRO A 66 15.38 -23.46 -21.85
C PRO A 66 16.76 -22.86 -22.16
N GLY A 67 17.78 -23.29 -21.42
CA GLY A 67 19.17 -22.92 -21.71
C GLY A 67 19.63 -23.42 -23.09
N MET A 68 20.57 -22.70 -23.71
CA MET A 68 21.14 -23.09 -25.00
C MET A 68 21.89 -24.44 -24.90
N PRO A 69 21.80 -25.31 -25.92
CA PRO A 69 22.60 -26.54 -25.99
C PRO A 69 24.10 -26.27 -25.90
N GLY A 70 24.85 -27.11 -25.16
CA GLY A 70 26.31 -27.03 -25.09
C GLY A 70 26.98 -27.37 -26.42
N SER A 71 28.02 -26.60 -26.81
CA SER A 71 28.80 -26.85 -28.02
C SER A 71 29.92 -27.87 -27.77
N TYR A 72 29.66 -29.16 -28.05
CA TYR A 72 30.62 -30.25 -27.87
C TYR A 72 31.67 -30.34 -28.99
N ASN A 73 31.56 -29.52 -30.04
CA ASN A 73 32.45 -29.54 -31.22
C ASN A 73 33.59 -28.52 -31.16
N GLN A 74 33.69 -27.71 -30.09
CA GLN A 74 34.84 -26.85 -29.91
C GLN A 74 36.01 -27.73 -29.43
N LYS A 75 37.02 -27.93 -30.29
CA LYS A 75 38.27 -28.60 -29.90
C LYS A 75 38.94 -27.72 -28.83
N HIS A 76 38.69 -28.04 -27.57
CA HIS A 76 39.32 -27.42 -26.41
C HIS A 76 40.79 -27.88 -26.34
N GLN A 77 41.64 -27.34 -27.22
CA GLN A 77 43.07 -27.62 -27.23
C GLN A 77 43.79 -26.56 -26.41
N SER A 78 44.55 -27.01 -25.40
CA SER A 78 45.44 -26.18 -24.60
C SER A 78 46.83 -26.79 -24.71
N ALA A 79 47.70 -26.13 -25.47
CA ALA A 79 49.05 -26.58 -25.74
C ALA A 79 49.96 -25.38 -26.02
N PHE A 80 51.21 -25.47 -25.56
CA PHE A 80 52.23 -24.49 -25.83
C PHE A 80 53.59 -25.18 -25.96
N SER A 81 54.48 -24.59 -26.74
CA SER A 81 55.89 -24.94 -26.84
C SER A 81 56.69 -23.64 -26.82
N VAL A 82 57.61 -23.52 -25.88
CA VAL A 82 58.36 -22.30 -25.60
C VAL A 82 59.81 -22.63 -25.34
N THR A 83 60.70 -21.72 -25.73
CA THR A 83 62.13 -21.84 -25.54
C THR A 83 62.65 -20.64 -24.76
N ARG A 84 63.80 -20.85 -24.11
CA ARG A 84 64.50 -19.80 -23.37
C ARG A 84 65.68 -19.35 -24.19
N GLN A 85 65.64 -18.10 -24.64
CA GLN A 85 66.69 -17.45 -25.42
C GLN A 85 67.31 -16.33 -24.58
N THR A 86 68.13 -16.73 -23.61
CA THR A 86 68.94 -15.83 -22.80
C THR A 86 70.14 -16.59 -22.24
N SER A 87 71.26 -15.89 -22.08
CA SER A 87 72.51 -16.41 -21.51
C SER A 87 72.55 -16.31 -19.98
N GLU A 88 71.67 -15.55 -19.36
CA GLU A 88 71.59 -15.41 -17.90
C GLU A 88 71.06 -16.70 -17.30
N TYR A 89 71.55 -17.11 -16.13
CA TYR A 89 71.00 -18.27 -15.43
C TYR A 89 69.72 -17.89 -14.67
N PRO A 90 68.71 -18.77 -14.58
CA PRO A 90 67.54 -18.52 -13.75
C PRO A 90 67.94 -18.32 -12.29
N LEU A 91 67.36 -17.33 -11.64
CA LEU A 91 67.53 -17.13 -10.21
C LEU A 91 66.89 -18.29 -9.45
N LYS A 92 67.52 -18.68 -8.34
CA LYS A 92 66.97 -19.69 -7.44
C LYS A 92 65.62 -19.20 -6.89
N ASP A 93 64.67 -20.11 -6.78
CA ASP A 93 63.31 -19.87 -6.25
C ASP A 93 62.45 -18.89 -7.09
N VAL A 94 62.87 -18.57 -8.32
CA VAL A 94 62.10 -17.78 -9.28
C VAL A 94 61.65 -18.69 -10.45
N PRO A 95 60.39 -18.59 -10.92
CA PRO A 95 59.95 -19.34 -12.08
C PRO A 95 60.84 -19.10 -13.30
N VAL A 96 61.23 -20.19 -13.98
CA VAL A 96 62.01 -20.09 -15.21
C VAL A 96 61.15 -19.46 -16.30
N VAL A 97 61.57 -18.30 -16.78
CA VAL A 97 60.88 -17.59 -17.87
C VAL A 97 61.44 -18.06 -19.21
N PHE A 98 60.61 -18.81 -19.95
CA PHE A 98 60.81 -19.07 -21.38
C PHE A 98 60.22 -17.91 -22.18
N ASN A 99 61.08 -17.09 -22.77
CA ASN A 99 60.74 -15.81 -23.40
C ASN A 99 60.42 -15.92 -24.90
N HIS A 100 60.75 -17.05 -25.54
CA HIS A 100 60.53 -17.25 -26.97
C HIS A 100 59.43 -18.29 -27.20
N VAL A 101 58.43 -17.95 -28.01
CA VAL A 101 57.28 -18.82 -28.30
C VAL A 101 57.51 -19.56 -29.61
N ILE A 102 57.44 -20.90 -29.57
CA ILE A 102 57.30 -21.73 -30.79
C ILE A 102 55.82 -21.83 -31.13
N THR A 103 54.99 -22.26 -30.17
CA THR A 103 53.52 -22.30 -30.29
C THR A 103 52.88 -21.89 -28.96
N ASN A 104 51.82 -21.08 -29.00
CA ASN A 104 51.03 -20.70 -27.81
C ASN A 104 49.70 -20.07 -28.24
N THR A 105 48.95 -20.76 -29.11
CA THR A 105 47.74 -20.22 -29.75
C THR A 105 46.68 -19.78 -28.76
N ASN A 106 46.58 -20.47 -27.63
CA ASN A 106 45.58 -20.23 -26.60
C ASN A 106 46.03 -19.22 -25.54
N HIS A 107 47.28 -18.75 -25.61
CA HIS A 107 47.87 -17.84 -24.63
C HIS A 107 47.74 -18.39 -23.20
N ASP A 108 47.97 -19.68 -23.05
CA ASP A 108 47.86 -20.37 -21.75
C ASP A 108 49.18 -20.28 -20.98
N TYR A 109 50.30 -20.15 -21.70
CA TYR A 109 51.59 -19.82 -21.12
C TYR A 109 51.87 -18.32 -21.23
N ASN A 110 52.30 -17.71 -20.13
CA ASN A 110 52.63 -16.30 -20.04
C ASN A 110 54.16 -16.10 -20.02
N THR A 111 54.69 -15.52 -21.10
CA THR A 111 56.13 -15.28 -21.30
C THR A 111 56.72 -14.19 -20.41
N ALA A 112 55.91 -13.36 -19.75
CA ALA A 112 56.41 -12.38 -18.78
C ALA A 112 56.62 -13.00 -17.39
N THR A 113 55.85 -14.04 -17.05
CA THR A 113 55.84 -14.63 -15.70
C THR A 113 56.42 -16.03 -15.62
N GLY A 114 56.59 -16.71 -16.76
CA GLY A 114 57.02 -18.11 -16.80
C GLY A 114 55.93 -19.12 -16.43
N LYS A 115 54.66 -18.70 -16.39
CA LYS A 115 53.57 -19.52 -15.83
C LYS A 115 52.60 -19.99 -16.90
N PHE A 116 52.24 -21.26 -16.82
CA PHE A 116 51.05 -21.81 -17.45
C PHE A 116 49.81 -21.57 -16.57
N THR A 117 48.70 -21.17 -17.17
CA THR A 117 47.40 -20.99 -16.51
C THR A 117 46.40 -21.98 -17.08
N CYS A 118 45.92 -22.88 -16.23
CA CYS A 118 44.91 -23.88 -16.59
C CYS A 118 43.55 -23.20 -16.82
N LYS A 119 43.15 -23.00 -18.09
CA LYS A 119 41.82 -22.50 -18.47
C LYS A 119 40.80 -23.62 -18.68
N LEU A 120 41.27 -24.85 -18.90
CA LEU A 120 40.45 -26.01 -19.21
C LEU A 120 40.82 -27.13 -18.22
N PRO A 121 39.90 -27.60 -17.37
CA PRO A 121 40.22 -28.69 -16.45
C PRO A 121 40.45 -29.98 -17.23
N GLY A 122 41.51 -30.72 -16.87
CA GLY A 122 41.84 -31.98 -17.55
C GLY A 122 43.22 -32.51 -17.18
N LEU A 123 43.61 -33.58 -17.86
CA LEU A 123 44.96 -34.15 -17.77
C LEU A 123 45.88 -33.41 -18.75
N TYR A 124 47.04 -32.99 -18.26
CA TYR A 124 48.05 -32.27 -19.02
C TYR A 124 49.39 -33.00 -18.99
N TYR A 125 50.13 -32.92 -20.10
CA TYR A 125 51.49 -33.45 -20.22
C TYR A 125 52.47 -32.28 -20.34
N PHE A 126 53.45 -32.25 -19.45
CA PHE A 126 54.54 -31.28 -19.48
C PHE A 126 55.86 -32.03 -19.67
N VAL A 127 56.65 -31.58 -20.63
CA VAL A 127 57.99 -32.09 -20.91
C VAL A 127 58.90 -30.91 -21.16
N PHE A 128 60.14 -30.99 -20.67
CA PHE A 128 61.16 -29.98 -20.90
C PHE A 128 62.48 -30.68 -21.23
N HIS A 129 63.30 -30.00 -22.03
CA HIS A 129 64.65 -30.42 -22.38
C HIS A 129 65.61 -29.27 -22.07
N THR A 130 66.76 -29.60 -21.50
CA THR A 130 67.84 -28.66 -21.21
C THR A 130 69.13 -29.23 -21.76
N SER A 131 69.92 -28.41 -22.44
CA SER A 131 71.28 -28.72 -22.90
C SER A 131 72.31 -28.01 -22.05
#